data_AF-A0A8C2GG20-F1
#
_entry.id   AF-A0A8C2GG20-F1
#
_cell.length_a   1.000
_cell.length_b   1.000
_cell.length_c   1.000
_cell.angle_alpha   90.00
_cell.angle_beta   90.00
_cell.angle_gamma   90.00
#
_symmetry.space_group_name_H-M   'P 1'
#
loop_
_entity.id
_entity.type
_entity.pdbx_description
1 polymer ?
#
loop_
_entity_poly.entity_id
_entity_poly.type
_entity_poly.pdbx_seq_one_letter_code
_entity_poly.pdbx_strand_id
1 'polypeptide(L)'
;MKTAGHISIGHWTHMALQIHDTSVSLFLNGQEDDCTVLDTQTLAGPVDDITSEGALWIGRRSNGSNQFIGRMQDFRFYPKTLTNREIEEVYTGQFPHLHTQSSCLCPASHPRVHPLVERYCIPNAASDTTHDKVVRLNQDAHPLHYINDNDIGTTWISSIFPNLKLLDKGITITIDLENGQYQVQYIPTNKGFKFSFIKVEFKEHQDNMV
;
A
#
# COMPACT_ATOMS: atom_id res chain seq x y z
N MET A 1 -19.56 -13.59 8.11
CA MET A 1 -18.09 -13.51 8.08
C MET A 1 -17.53 -14.84 8.51
N LYS A 2 -16.60 -15.40 7.74
CA LYS A 2 -15.90 -16.63 8.09
C LYS A 2 -14.67 -16.27 8.95
N THR A 3 -14.61 -16.78 10.16
CA THR A 3 -13.48 -16.57 11.10
C THR A 3 -12.87 -17.89 11.60
N ALA A 4 -13.40 -19.02 11.13
CA ALA A 4 -12.95 -20.34 11.55
C ALA A 4 -11.50 -20.56 11.11
N GLY A 5 -10.63 -20.95 12.04
CA GLY A 5 -9.20 -21.16 11.79
C GLY A 5 -8.31 -19.92 12.00
N HIS A 6 -8.88 -18.71 12.08
CA HIS A 6 -8.11 -17.46 12.24
C HIS A 6 -8.09 -16.94 13.70
N ILE A 7 -8.86 -17.56 14.60
CA ILE A 7 -8.92 -17.18 16.02
C ILE A 7 -8.51 -18.38 16.88
N SER A 8 -7.47 -18.16 17.69
CA SER A 8 -6.96 -19.15 18.64
C SER A 8 -7.32 -18.78 20.07
N ILE A 9 -7.83 -19.75 20.83
CA ILE A 9 -8.19 -19.54 22.25
C ILE A 9 -6.92 -19.15 23.04
N GLY A 10 -7.07 -18.20 23.95
CA GLY A 10 -5.99 -17.75 24.84
C GLY A 10 -4.97 -16.79 24.22
N HIS A 11 -5.13 -16.43 22.95
CA HIS A 11 -4.27 -15.47 22.26
C HIS A 11 -5.02 -14.17 21.97
N TRP A 12 -4.30 -13.05 21.96
CA TRP A 12 -4.84 -11.79 21.48
C TRP A 12 -4.99 -11.84 19.96
N THR A 13 -6.11 -11.33 19.45
CA THR A 13 -6.36 -11.16 18.02
C THR A 13 -6.68 -9.71 17.77
N HIS A 14 -5.90 -9.06 16.90
CA HIS A 14 -6.24 -7.74 16.40
C HIS A 14 -7.36 -7.89 15.37
N MET A 15 -8.47 -7.18 15.57
CA MET A 15 -9.61 -7.21 14.66
C MET A 15 -9.86 -5.80 14.15
N ALA A 16 -9.90 -5.63 12.83
CA ALA A 16 -10.31 -4.38 12.20
C ALA A 16 -11.50 -4.61 11.27
N LEU A 17 -12.46 -3.68 11.33
CA LEU A 17 -13.57 -3.60 10.39
C LEU A 17 -13.39 -2.32 9.58
N GLN A 18 -13.21 -2.48 8.28
CA GLN A 18 -13.13 -1.40 7.33
C GLN A 18 -14.49 -1.26 6.65
N ILE A 19 -15.09 -0.08 6.75
CA ILE A 19 -16.42 0.19 6.20
C ILE A 19 -16.28 1.31 5.16
N HIS A 20 -16.75 1.06 3.94
CA HIS A 20 -16.84 2.06 2.87
C HIS A 20 -18.18 1.90 2.15
N ASP A 21 -19.02 2.94 2.20
CA ASP A 21 -20.40 2.91 1.72
C ASP A 21 -21.18 1.72 2.32
N THR A 22 -21.40 0.66 1.53
CA THR A 22 -22.08 -0.58 1.95
C THR A 22 -21.13 -1.77 2.09
N SER A 23 -19.85 -1.61 1.77
CA SER A 23 -18.85 -2.67 1.85
C SER A 23 -18.23 -2.72 3.25
N VAL A 24 -18.18 -3.92 3.84
CA VAL A 24 -17.53 -4.18 5.13
C VAL A 24 -16.48 -5.27 4.95
N SER A 25 -15.22 -4.90 5.13
CA SER A 25 -14.07 -5.81 5.06
C SER A 25 -13.55 -6.12 6.46
N LEU A 26 -13.29 -7.40 6.73
CA LEU A 26 -12.75 -7.92 7.99
C LEU A 26 -11.27 -8.23 7.86
N PHE A 27 -10.50 -7.80 8.85
CA PHE A 27 -9.09 -8.12 9.03
C PHE A 27 -8.91 -8.78 10.39
N LEU A 28 -8.15 -9.88 10.43
CA LEU A 28 -7.69 -10.50 11.66
C LEU A 28 -6.17 -10.56 11.61
N ASN A 29 -5.51 -9.88 12.56
CA ASN A 29 -4.05 -9.76 12.60
C ASN A 29 -3.43 -9.19 11.30
N GLY A 30 -4.07 -8.16 10.73
CA GLY A 30 -3.61 -7.51 9.51
C GLY A 30 -4.24 -8.10 8.24
N GLN A 31 -3.55 -7.95 7.12
CA GLN A 31 -3.86 -8.57 5.84
C GLN A 31 -3.43 -10.05 5.81
N GLU A 32 -4.04 -10.81 4.91
CA GLU A 32 -3.57 -12.17 4.60
C GLU A 32 -2.26 -12.12 3.79
N ASP A 33 -1.57 -13.26 3.64
CA ASP A 33 -0.25 -13.35 2.99
C ASP A 33 -0.22 -12.80 1.55
N ASP A 34 -1.37 -12.79 0.86
CA ASP A 34 -1.55 -12.27 -0.49
C ASP A 34 -2.03 -10.80 -0.54
N CYS A 35 -1.90 -10.08 0.58
CA CYS A 35 -2.37 -8.70 0.77
C CYS A 35 -3.89 -8.53 0.59
N THR A 36 -4.65 -9.60 0.77
CA THR A 36 -6.12 -9.54 0.78
C THR A 36 -6.67 -9.39 2.19
N VAL A 37 -7.98 -9.19 2.25
CA VAL A 37 -8.75 -9.17 3.51
C VAL A 37 -9.34 -10.55 3.74
N LEU A 38 -9.59 -10.89 5.00
CA LEU A 38 -10.15 -12.19 5.36
C LEU A 38 -11.54 -12.44 4.75
N ASP A 39 -12.42 -11.44 4.81
CA ASP A 39 -13.76 -11.51 4.22
C ASP A 39 -14.27 -10.11 3.90
N THR A 40 -15.06 -9.99 2.83
CA THR A 40 -15.79 -8.77 2.48
C THR A 40 -17.26 -9.09 2.29
N GLN A 41 -18.13 -8.32 2.94
CA GLN A 41 -19.58 -8.43 2.78
C GLN A 41 -20.21 -7.09 2.42
N THR A 42 -21.26 -7.16 1.62
CA THR A 42 -22.08 -6.02 1.24
C THR A 42 -23.31 -5.93 2.14
N LEU A 43 -23.51 -4.78 2.77
CA LEU A 43 -24.69 -4.45 3.55
C LEU A 43 -25.87 -4.09 2.63
N ALA A 44 -27.09 -4.21 3.17
CA ALA A 44 -28.30 -3.80 2.47
C ALA A 44 -28.41 -2.27 2.29
N GLY A 45 -27.66 -1.50 3.08
CA GLY A 45 -27.61 -0.04 3.03
C GLY A 45 -26.37 0.48 3.76
N PRO A 46 -26.06 1.79 3.63
CA PRO A 46 -24.93 2.39 4.31
C PRO A 46 -25.11 2.33 5.83
N VAL A 47 -24.00 2.40 6.56
CA VAL A 47 -24.04 2.50 8.02
C VAL A 47 -24.39 3.95 8.38
N ASP A 48 -25.54 4.13 9.01
CA ASP A 48 -26.00 5.45 9.46
C ASP A 48 -25.13 5.96 10.61
N ASP A 49 -24.95 7.29 10.64
CA ASP A 49 -24.37 7.96 11.80
C ASP A 49 -25.21 7.68 13.05
N ILE A 50 -24.53 7.54 14.19
CA ILE A 50 -25.20 7.37 15.49
C ILE A 50 -25.97 8.66 15.78
N THR A 51 -27.28 8.65 15.54
CA THR A 51 -28.19 9.71 15.99
C THR A 51 -28.36 9.63 17.51
N SER A 52 -28.89 10.69 18.12
CA SER A 52 -28.99 10.84 19.59
C SER A 52 -29.74 9.72 20.35
N GLU A 53 -30.39 8.80 19.65
CA GLU A 53 -31.12 7.65 20.21
C GLU A 53 -30.43 6.29 19.98
N GLY A 54 -29.37 6.24 19.17
CA GLY A 54 -28.63 5.03 18.86
C GLY A 54 -27.53 4.75 19.89
N ALA A 55 -27.42 3.49 20.34
CA ALA A 55 -26.29 3.03 21.14
C ALA A 55 -25.42 2.05 20.33
N LEU A 56 -24.12 2.32 20.24
CA LEU A 56 -23.14 1.38 19.71
C LEU A 56 -22.79 0.35 20.78
N TRP A 57 -22.87 -0.94 20.41
CA TRP A 57 -22.53 -2.04 21.30
C TRP A 57 -21.31 -2.77 20.78
N ILE A 58 -20.33 -2.99 21.65
CA ILE A 58 -19.15 -3.79 21.33
C ILE A 58 -19.20 -5.07 22.17
N GLY A 59 -18.84 -6.20 21.56
CA GLY A 59 -18.82 -7.49 22.24
C GLY A 59 -20.20 -8.06 22.55
N ARG A 60 -21.25 -7.66 21.82
CA ARG A 60 -22.58 -8.31 21.86
C ARG A 60 -23.37 -8.01 20.59
N ARG A 61 -24.45 -8.74 20.34
CA ARG A 61 -25.43 -8.38 19.31
C ARG A 61 -26.31 -7.21 19.74
N SER A 62 -26.89 -6.52 18.75
CA SER A 62 -27.84 -5.41 18.96
C SER A 62 -29.06 -5.81 19.80
N ASN A 63 -29.55 -7.05 19.65
CA ASN A 63 -30.65 -7.61 20.44
C ASN A 63 -30.24 -8.06 21.86
N GLY A 64 -29.01 -7.77 22.31
CA GLY A 64 -28.51 -8.12 23.63
C GLY A 64 -28.02 -9.56 23.80
N SER A 65 -28.16 -10.42 22.78
CA SER A 65 -27.67 -11.81 22.81
C SER A 65 -26.19 -11.93 22.43
N ASN A 66 -25.62 -13.12 22.64
CA ASN A 66 -24.26 -13.50 22.25
C ASN A 66 -23.20 -12.50 22.75
N GLN A 67 -23.16 -12.29 24.07
CA GLN A 67 -22.10 -11.51 24.67
C GLN A 67 -20.76 -12.21 24.47
N PHE A 68 -19.73 -11.43 24.14
CA PHE A 68 -18.37 -11.88 24.07
C PHE A 68 -17.86 -12.20 25.47
N ILE A 69 -17.35 -13.42 25.65
CA ILE A 69 -16.77 -13.89 26.90
C ILE A 69 -15.25 -13.89 26.72
N GLY A 70 -14.59 -12.88 27.26
CA GLY A 70 -13.14 -12.70 27.13
C GLY A 70 -12.68 -11.32 27.59
N ARG A 71 -11.44 -10.97 27.23
CA ARG A 71 -10.88 -9.63 27.45
C ARG A 71 -10.87 -8.87 26.13
N MET A 72 -11.15 -7.58 26.19
CA MET A 72 -11.04 -6.67 25.05
C MET A 72 -10.24 -5.43 25.49
N GLN A 73 -9.43 -4.88 24.61
CA GLN A 73 -8.59 -3.70 24.88
C GLN A 73 -8.31 -2.93 23.58
N ASP A 74 -7.83 -1.71 23.71
CA ASP A 74 -7.36 -0.83 22.61
C ASP A 74 -8.41 -0.59 21.50
N PHE A 75 -9.58 -0.06 21.88
CA PHE A 75 -10.62 0.31 20.94
C PHE A 75 -10.29 1.64 20.26
N ARG A 76 -10.33 1.65 18.93
CA ARG A 76 -10.11 2.84 18.11
C ARG A 76 -11.22 2.99 17.07
N PHE A 77 -11.66 4.23 16.90
CA PHE A 77 -12.64 4.60 15.89
C PHE A 77 -12.03 5.68 15.01
N TYR A 78 -12.14 5.51 13.70
CA TYR A 78 -11.61 6.44 12.73
C TYR A 78 -12.76 7.12 12.01
N PRO A 79 -12.72 8.47 11.85
CA PRO A 79 -13.77 9.20 11.14
C PRO A 79 -13.71 9.02 9.62
N LYS A 80 -12.73 8.27 9.12
CA LYS A 80 -12.52 7.94 7.72
C LYS A 80 -12.23 6.45 7.60
N THR A 81 -12.63 5.86 6.48
CA THR A 81 -12.20 4.52 6.09
C THR A 81 -10.69 4.51 5.92
N LEU A 82 -10.00 3.74 6.76
CA LEU A 82 -8.58 3.42 6.58
C LEU A 82 -8.41 2.47 5.40
N THR A 83 -7.32 2.56 4.66
CA THR A 83 -6.88 1.61 3.64
C THR A 83 -6.34 0.32 4.26
N ASN A 84 -6.15 -0.74 3.46
CA ASN A 84 -5.59 -2.00 3.96
C ASN A 84 -4.20 -1.79 4.58
N ARG A 85 -3.44 -0.86 4.01
CA ARG A 85 -2.09 -0.55 4.45
C ARG A 85 -2.05 0.24 5.76
N GLU A 86 -2.97 1.18 5.95
CA GLU A 86 -3.13 1.86 7.24
C GLU A 86 -3.61 0.90 8.33
N ILE A 87 -4.45 -0.09 7.98
CA ILE A 87 -4.86 -1.15 8.92
C ILE A 87 -3.67 -2.02 9.31
N GLU A 88 -2.81 -2.35 8.35
CA GLU A 88 -1.56 -3.08 8.60
C GLU A 88 -0.62 -2.29 9.52
N GLU A 89 -0.52 -0.98 9.32
CA GLU A 89 0.26 -0.11 10.19
C GLU A 89 -0.33 -0.01 11.60
N VAL A 90 -1.65 0.06 11.73
CA VAL A 90 -2.30 0.03 13.05
C VAL A 90 -2.02 -1.28 13.77
N TYR A 91 -1.96 -2.40 13.06
CA TYR A 91 -1.67 -3.72 13.62
C TYR A 91 -0.20 -3.90 14.00
N THR A 92 0.72 -3.60 13.08
CA THR A 92 2.16 -3.92 13.22
C THR A 92 2.98 -2.77 13.79
N GLY A 93 2.45 -1.54 13.77
CA GLY A 93 3.20 -0.32 14.02
C GLY A 93 4.17 0.05 12.90
N GLN A 94 4.14 -0.67 11.77
CA GLN A 94 5.02 -0.46 10.64
C GLN A 94 4.22 -0.33 9.36
N PHE A 95 4.61 0.62 8.53
CA PHE A 95 3.98 0.80 7.24
C PHE A 95 4.61 -0.17 6.22
N PRO A 96 3.84 -1.03 5.54
CA PRO A 96 4.37 -1.99 4.57
C PRO A 96 5.22 -1.29 3.50
N HIS A 97 6.34 -1.88 3.10
CA HIS A 97 7.16 -1.32 2.02
C HIS A 97 6.51 -1.62 0.66
N LEU A 98 6.49 -0.63 -0.23
CA LEU A 98 6.06 -0.79 -1.63
C LEU A 98 7.20 -0.35 -2.54
N HIS A 99 7.25 -0.94 -3.73
CA HIS A 99 8.23 -0.58 -4.74
C HIS A 99 7.99 0.84 -5.24
N THR A 100 6.74 1.19 -5.54
CA THR A 100 6.40 2.55 -5.99
C THR A 100 5.98 3.41 -4.79
N GLN A 101 6.63 4.57 -4.59
CA GLN A 101 6.28 5.61 -3.59
C GLN A 101 5.48 5.11 -2.39
N SER A 102 6.19 4.65 -1.37
CA SER A 102 5.57 4.08 -0.18
C SER A 102 4.55 5.04 0.43
N SER A 103 4.85 6.33 0.63
CA SER A 103 3.93 7.28 1.27
C SER A 103 2.56 7.50 0.59
N CYS A 104 2.36 7.06 -0.66
CA CYS A 104 1.11 7.30 -1.39
C CYS A 104 0.07 6.22 -1.12
N LEU A 105 -1.03 6.62 -0.48
CA LEU A 105 -2.13 5.76 -0.07
C LEU A 105 -3.13 5.53 -1.21
N CYS A 106 -3.76 4.37 -1.19
CA CYS A 106 -4.93 4.10 -2.01
C CYS A 106 -6.16 4.88 -1.48
N PRO A 107 -7.19 5.13 -2.30
CA PRO A 107 -8.43 5.70 -1.79
C PRO A 107 -9.28 4.64 -1.08
N ALA A 108 -10.19 5.08 -0.20
CA ALA A 108 -11.12 4.22 0.52
C ALA A 108 -12.00 3.32 -0.38
N SER A 109 -12.31 3.78 -1.60
CA SER A 109 -13.07 3.00 -2.59
C SER A 109 -12.29 1.82 -3.16
N HIS A 110 -10.95 1.92 -3.17
CA HIS A 110 -10.05 0.90 -3.71
C HIS A 110 -8.90 0.69 -2.73
N PRO A 111 -9.13 0.17 -1.52
CA PRO A 111 -8.17 0.27 -0.43
C PRO A 111 -6.98 -0.69 -0.54
N ARG A 112 -6.99 -1.61 -1.52
CA ARG A 112 -5.96 -2.64 -1.75
C ARG A 112 -5.05 -2.25 -2.91
N VAL A 113 -3.73 -2.39 -2.73
CA VAL A 113 -2.77 -2.20 -3.83
C VAL A 113 -2.93 -3.34 -4.83
N HIS A 114 -2.93 -3.02 -6.12
CA HIS A 114 -3.07 -4.03 -7.16
C HIS A 114 -1.83 -4.94 -7.19
N PRO A 115 -1.97 -6.27 -7.00
CA PRO A 115 -0.83 -7.16 -6.76
C PRO A 115 0.07 -7.33 -7.99
N LEU A 116 -0.52 -7.26 -9.19
CA LEU A 116 0.25 -7.37 -10.45
C LEU A 116 0.84 -6.04 -10.94
N VAL A 117 0.32 -4.89 -10.48
CA VAL A 117 0.68 -3.56 -11.01
C VAL A 117 0.50 -2.50 -9.92
N GLU A 118 1.52 -2.30 -9.07
CA GLU A 118 1.47 -1.46 -7.85
C GLU A 118 1.08 0.02 -8.06
N ARG A 119 1.06 0.50 -9.31
CA ARG A 119 0.58 1.84 -9.66
C ARG A 119 -0.93 2.00 -9.55
N TYR A 120 -1.67 0.89 -9.44
CA TYR A 120 -3.11 0.89 -9.29
C TYR A 120 -3.53 0.39 -7.91
N CYS A 121 -4.74 0.79 -7.52
CA CYS A 121 -5.46 0.22 -6.40
C CYS A 121 -6.77 -0.41 -6.87
N ILE A 122 -7.22 -1.44 -6.17
CA ILE A 122 -8.42 -2.24 -6.45
C ILE A 122 -9.31 -2.35 -5.19
N PRO A 123 -10.61 -2.66 -5.34
CA PRO A 123 -11.46 -3.00 -4.20
C PRO A 123 -11.07 -4.33 -3.56
N ASN A 124 -11.35 -4.51 -2.26
CA ASN A 124 -11.00 -5.76 -1.55
C ASN A 124 -11.67 -7.00 -2.13
N ALA A 125 -12.95 -6.92 -2.49
CA ALA A 125 -13.71 -8.04 -3.03
C ALA A 125 -13.44 -8.32 -4.52
N ALA A 126 -12.56 -7.53 -5.16
CA ALA A 126 -12.26 -7.69 -6.58
C ALA A 126 -11.15 -8.73 -6.81
N SER A 127 -11.20 -9.39 -7.97
CA SER A 127 -10.10 -10.26 -8.42
C SER A 127 -8.86 -9.44 -8.77
N ASP A 128 -7.70 -10.09 -8.73
CA ASP A 128 -6.38 -9.51 -9.05
C ASP A 128 -6.25 -9.06 -10.52
N THR A 129 -7.21 -9.47 -11.35
CA THR A 129 -7.32 -9.15 -12.78
C THR A 129 -8.42 -8.13 -13.08
N THR A 130 -9.02 -7.54 -12.05
CA THR A 130 -10.13 -6.60 -12.21
C THR A 130 -9.76 -5.40 -13.07
N HIS A 131 -10.74 -4.92 -13.82
CA HIS A 131 -10.65 -3.64 -14.53
C HIS A 131 -11.13 -2.47 -13.67
N ASP A 132 -11.82 -2.77 -12.57
CA ASP A 132 -12.23 -1.78 -11.57
C ASP A 132 -11.03 -1.41 -10.71
N LYS A 133 -10.28 -0.42 -11.20
CA LYS A 133 -9.03 0.02 -10.61
C LYS A 133 -8.83 1.52 -10.80
N VAL A 134 -8.13 2.12 -9.86
CA VAL A 134 -7.81 3.55 -9.86
C VAL A 134 -6.31 3.75 -9.76
N VAL A 135 -5.79 4.83 -10.36
CA VAL A 135 -4.37 5.17 -10.26
C VAL A 135 -4.07 5.58 -8.82
N ARG A 136 -3.02 5.01 -8.23
CA ARG A 136 -2.57 5.32 -6.87
C ARG A 136 -1.84 6.67 -6.81
N LEU A 137 -1.13 7.00 -7.88
CA LEU A 137 -0.41 8.26 -8.04
C LEU A 137 -1.17 9.19 -8.99
N ASN A 138 -0.88 10.48 -8.91
CA ASN A 138 -1.33 11.41 -9.95
C ASN A 138 -0.76 10.99 -11.31
N GLN A 139 -1.51 11.15 -12.39
CA GLN A 139 -1.06 10.80 -13.75
C GLN A 139 0.17 11.59 -14.19
N ASP A 140 0.37 12.79 -13.65
CA ASP A 140 1.53 13.64 -13.89
C ASP A 140 2.69 13.35 -12.91
N ALA A 141 2.54 12.36 -12.02
CA ALA A 141 3.60 11.98 -11.10
C ALA A 141 4.65 11.13 -11.81
N HIS A 142 5.91 11.56 -11.70
CA HIS A 142 7.05 10.87 -12.30
C HIS A 142 8.17 10.62 -11.29
N PRO A 143 7.91 9.89 -10.19
CA PRO A 143 8.85 9.69 -9.10
C PRO A 143 10.06 8.83 -9.49
N LEU A 144 11.15 8.94 -8.71
CA LEU A 144 12.39 8.20 -8.95
C LEU A 144 12.18 6.67 -9.03
N HIS A 145 11.23 6.13 -8.27
CA HIS A 145 10.89 4.71 -8.26
C HIS A 145 10.48 4.16 -9.64
N TYR A 146 10.00 5.00 -10.57
CA TYR A 146 9.69 4.58 -11.94
C TYR A 146 10.93 4.26 -12.79
N ILE A 147 12.15 4.50 -12.28
CA ILE A 147 13.36 4.18 -13.04
C ILE A 147 13.64 2.67 -13.10
N ASN A 148 13.11 1.91 -12.15
CA ASN A 148 13.41 0.49 -11.96
C ASN A 148 12.19 -0.36 -11.55
N ASP A 149 10.97 0.12 -11.84
CA ASP A 149 9.70 -0.57 -11.51
C ASP A 149 9.30 -1.67 -12.50
N ASN A 150 10.12 -1.89 -13.54
CA ASN A 150 9.86 -2.88 -14.60
C ASN A 150 8.50 -2.67 -15.31
N ASP A 151 7.96 -1.44 -15.28
CA ASP A 151 6.71 -1.08 -15.95
C ASP A 151 7.00 -0.17 -17.15
N ILE A 152 6.71 -0.66 -18.35
CA ILE A 152 6.92 0.11 -19.59
C ILE A 152 5.97 1.31 -19.74
N GLY A 153 4.91 1.38 -18.94
CA GLY A 153 3.93 2.45 -18.95
C GLY A 153 4.25 3.61 -18.02
N THR A 154 5.31 3.51 -17.22
CA THR A 154 5.77 4.57 -16.31
C THR A 154 7.07 5.18 -16.83
N THR A 155 7.40 6.38 -16.34
CA THR A 155 8.66 7.06 -16.70
C THR A 155 9.02 8.03 -15.58
N TRP A 156 10.23 7.91 -15.04
CA TRP A 156 10.79 8.95 -14.17
C TRP A 156 11.13 10.20 -14.98
N ILE A 157 10.78 11.37 -14.45
CA ILE A 157 11.14 12.67 -15.01
C ILE A 157 11.89 13.44 -13.92
N SER A 158 13.05 13.94 -14.29
CA SER A 158 13.85 14.80 -13.42
C SER A 158 13.24 16.18 -13.22
N SER A 159 13.95 17.05 -12.51
CA SER A 159 13.65 18.48 -12.51
C SER A 159 13.64 19.04 -13.94
N ILE A 160 12.65 19.88 -14.24
CA ILE A 160 12.67 20.72 -15.44
C ILE A 160 13.69 21.84 -15.18
N PHE A 161 14.64 22.03 -16.10
CA PHE A 161 15.64 23.08 -15.99
C PHE A 161 15.08 24.40 -16.55
N PRO A 162 14.86 25.44 -15.71
CA PRO A 162 14.28 26.69 -16.17
C PRO A 162 15.26 27.56 -16.98
N ASN A 163 16.55 27.22 -17.01
CA ASN A 163 17.56 27.96 -17.75
C ASN A 163 18.78 27.09 -18.11
N LEU A 164 19.60 27.58 -19.05
CA LEU A 164 20.80 26.90 -19.54
C LEU A 164 21.86 26.66 -18.45
N LYS A 165 22.02 27.57 -17.48
CA LYS A 165 23.02 27.39 -16.40
C LYS A 165 22.72 26.17 -15.53
N LEU A 166 21.44 25.86 -15.31
CA LEU A 166 21.03 24.67 -14.56
C LEU A 166 21.08 23.42 -15.44
N LEU A 167 20.80 23.56 -16.74
CA LEU A 167 20.97 22.48 -17.71
C LEU A 167 22.43 22.01 -17.77
N ASP A 168 23.39 22.94 -17.77
CA ASP A 168 24.83 22.65 -17.82
C ASP A 168 25.34 21.89 -16.59
N LYS A 169 24.64 21.99 -15.45
CA LYS A 169 24.94 21.17 -14.25
C LYS A 169 24.50 19.72 -14.41
N GLY A 170 23.55 19.45 -15.29
CA GLY A 170 23.01 18.12 -15.52
C GLY A 170 22.30 17.52 -14.30
N ILE A 171 22.13 16.19 -14.34
CA ILE A 171 21.49 15.39 -13.30
C ILE A 171 22.41 14.22 -13.01
N THR A 172 22.61 13.91 -11.74
CA THR A 172 23.35 12.73 -11.32
C THR A 172 22.36 11.74 -10.71
N ILE A 173 22.34 10.52 -11.25
CA ILE A 173 21.63 9.38 -10.67
C ILE A 173 22.69 8.49 -10.04
N THR A 174 22.58 8.25 -8.74
CA THR A 174 23.49 7.35 -8.02
C THR A 174 22.73 6.06 -7.74
N ILE A 175 23.29 4.95 -8.19
CA ILE A 175 22.77 3.60 -7.90
C ILE A 175 23.77 2.97 -6.96
N ASP A 176 23.32 2.67 -5.74
CA ASP A 176 24.10 1.91 -4.79
C ASP A 176 23.69 0.43 -4.90
N LEU A 177 24.65 -0.42 -5.25
CA LEU A 177 24.44 -1.86 -5.34
C LEU A 177 24.92 -2.49 -4.04
N GLU A 178 24.02 -2.53 -3.07
CA GLU A 178 24.26 -3.22 -1.82
C GLU A 178 24.35 -4.75 -2.08
N ASN A 179 25.24 -5.44 -1.36
CA ASN A 179 25.48 -6.91 -1.41
C ASN A 179 26.56 -7.44 -2.37
N GLY A 180 27.69 -6.72 -2.48
CA GLY A 180 28.94 -7.29 -2.99
C GLY A 180 29.42 -6.67 -4.30
N GLN A 181 30.33 -7.36 -4.99
CA GLN A 181 30.90 -6.89 -6.25
C GLN A 181 30.10 -7.43 -7.44
N TYR A 182 29.65 -6.52 -8.30
CA TYR A 182 28.85 -6.84 -9.48
C TYR A 182 29.63 -6.60 -10.77
N GLN A 183 29.54 -7.55 -11.71
CA GLN A 183 29.99 -7.34 -13.09
C GLN A 183 28.86 -6.73 -13.92
N VAL A 184 28.93 -5.44 -14.21
CA VAL A 184 27.95 -4.73 -15.04
C VAL A 184 28.21 -5.02 -16.52
N GLN A 185 27.32 -5.77 -17.17
CA GLN A 185 27.47 -6.13 -18.60
C GLN A 185 26.86 -5.11 -19.56
N TYR A 186 25.69 -4.56 -19.21
CA TYR A 186 25.00 -3.53 -19.98
C TYR A 186 24.10 -2.69 -19.07
N ILE A 187 23.83 -1.45 -19.48
CA ILE A 187 22.86 -0.56 -18.84
C ILE A 187 21.78 -0.25 -19.89
N PRO A 188 20.61 -0.90 -19.83
CA PRO A 188 19.56 -0.66 -20.81
C PRO A 188 18.87 0.68 -20.52
N THR A 189 18.68 1.51 -21.54
CA THR A 189 17.91 2.76 -21.45
C THR A 189 16.67 2.69 -22.33
N ASN A 190 15.49 2.97 -21.77
CA ASN A 190 14.25 3.01 -22.56
C ASN A 190 14.20 4.21 -23.52
N LYS A 191 13.44 4.06 -24.62
CA LYS A 191 13.37 5.02 -25.74
C LYS A 191 12.87 6.43 -25.37
N GLY A 192 12.34 6.65 -24.17
CA GLY A 192 11.90 7.95 -23.67
C GLY A 192 13.03 8.87 -23.17
N PHE A 193 14.22 8.32 -22.93
CA PHE A 193 15.37 9.06 -22.46
C PHE A 193 16.10 9.75 -23.63
N LYS A 194 15.82 11.03 -23.85
CA LYS A 194 16.58 11.88 -24.79
C LYS A 194 17.68 12.63 -24.05
N PHE A 195 18.92 12.20 -24.22
CA PHE A 195 20.09 12.88 -23.71
C PHE A 195 21.02 13.30 -24.85
N SER A 196 21.66 14.46 -24.73
CA SER A 196 22.75 14.88 -25.63
C SER A 196 24.12 14.33 -25.19
N PHE A 197 24.26 14.00 -23.90
CA PHE A 197 25.48 13.43 -23.31
C PHE A 197 25.14 12.65 -22.04
N ILE A 198 25.82 11.53 -21.81
CA ILE A 198 25.73 10.72 -20.58
C ILE A 198 27.16 10.42 -20.14
N LYS A 199 27.47 10.66 -18.86
CA LYS A 199 28.68 10.19 -18.20
C LYS A 199 28.31 9.09 -17.22
N VAL A 200 29.05 7.98 -17.24
CA VAL A 200 28.87 6.87 -16.29
C VAL A 200 30.18 6.72 -15.52
N GLU A 201 30.10 6.73 -14.20
CA GLU A 201 31.23 6.50 -13.29
C GLU A 201 30.92 5.28 -12.40
N PHE A 202 31.92 4.44 -12.15
CA PHE A 202 31.80 3.26 -11.30
C PHE A 202 32.82 3.36 -10.17
N LYS A 203 32.43 2.87 -8.99
CA LYS A 203 33.31 2.73 -7.83
C LYS A 203 33.25 1.29 -7.35
N GLU A 204 34.41 0.62 -7.25
CA GLU A 204 34.48 -0.68 -6.59
C GLU A 204 34.36 -0.50 -5.07
N HIS A 205 33.51 -1.32 -4.44
CA HIS A 205 33.52 -1.46 -2.99
C HIS A 205 34.73 -2.32 -2.60
N GLN A 206 35.69 -1.72 -1.90
CA GLN A 206 36.79 -2.44 -1.28
C GLN A 206 36.28 -2.92 0.08
N ASP A 207 35.90 -4.19 0.17
CA ASP A 207 35.63 -4.79 1.47
C ASP A 207 36.96 -4.88 2.23
N ASN A 208 37.11 -4.06 3.27
CA ASN A 208 38.17 -4.24 4.24
C ASN A 208 37.93 -5.57 4.95
N MET A 209 38.61 -6.62 4.47
CA MET A 209 38.78 -7.85 5.23
C MET A 209 39.60 -7.52 6.49
N VAL A 210 38.93 -7.54 7.64
CA VAL A 210 39.55 -7.73 8.96
C VAL A 210 39.08 -9.05 9.51
#